data_AF-A0A1F3YC16-F1
#
_entry.id   AF-A0A1F3YC16-F1
#
_cell.length_a   1.000
_cell.length_b   1.000
_cell.length_c   1.000
_cell.angle_alpha   90.00
_cell.angle_beta   90.00
_cell.angle_gamma   90.00
#
_symmetry.space_group_name_H-M   'P 1'
#
loop_
_entity.id
_entity.type
_entity.pdbx_description
1 polymer ?
#
loop_
_entity_poly.entity_id
_entity_poly.type
_entity_poly.pdbx_seq_one_letter_code
_entity_poly.pdbx_strand_id
1 'polypeptide(L)'
;MYSPLFQKSGIVICMKKYWSFLLLVSLPAIGVFFYFAFLRSPSDEEVTKSLEKMIPGLEKNGVVVYRKQDWCQVIEYEGKAYSNNDVNTCTFVTKLRPERFTFEAWAKLEEVAATLSSSPVKIVSLVQTRKAKGRFSYVEFHLDCDLCRTRYVYSPEYKSTPADIPEELLHYRINANWYRVEEDWN
;
A
#
# COMPACT_ATOMS: atom_id res chain seq x y z
N MET A 1 65.47 -57.05 13.05
CA MET A 1 65.95 -55.65 12.97
C MET A 1 65.04 -54.94 11.96
N TYR A 2 64.47 -53.80 12.37
CA TYR A 2 63.56 -52.87 11.66
C TYR A 2 62.05 -53.20 11.54
N SER A 3 61.27 -52.55 12.41
CA SER A 3 59.93 -52.01 12.11
C SER A 3 60.02 -50.86 11.08
N PRO A 4 58.94 -50.52 10.35
CA PRO A 4 57.94 -49.52 10.83
C PRO A 4 56.48 -49.90 10.45
N LEU A 5 55.42 -49.69 11.24
CA LEU A 5 54.76 -48.44 11.73
C LEU A 5 54.45 -47.41 10.65
N PHE A 6 53.21 -47.38 10.11
CA PHE A 6 52.52 -46.16 9.63
C PHE A 6 50.99 -46.44 9.58
N GLN A 7 50.24 -45.99 10.60
CA GLN A 7 49.48 -44.73 10.63
C GLN A 7 48.09 -44.83 9.98
N LYS A 8 47.17 -45.55 10.63
CA LYS A 8 45.72 -45.58 10.34
C LYS A 8 44.93 -44.74 11.36
N SER A 9 45.16 -43.42 11.42
CA SER A 9 44.42 -42.57 12.40
C SER A 9 44.09 -41.16 11.93
N GLY A 10 44.36 -40.78 10.67
CA GLY A 10 44.20 -39.39 10.21
C GLY A 10 42.87 -39.04 9.53
N ILE A 11 42.16 -40.02 8.96
CA ILE A 11 41.06 -39.73 8.01
C ILE A 11 39.70 -39.56 8.71
N VAL A 12 39.48 -40.28 9.82
CA VAL A 12 38.15 -40.33 10.48
C VAL A 12 37.83 -39.04 11.26
N ILE A 13 38.84 -38.28 11.71
CA ILE A 13 38.63 -37.07 12.51
C ILE A 13 38.28 -35.86 11.62
N CYS A 14 38.71 -35.85 10.35
CA CYS A 14 38.46 -34.72 9.45
C CYS A 14 36.98 -34.65 9.00
N MET A 15 36.31 -35.79 8.82
CA MET A 15 34.91 -35.80 8.37
C MET A 15 33.90 -35.33 9.42
N LYS A 16 34.15 -35.55 10.72
CA LYS A 16 33.24 -35.07 11.79
C LYS A 16 33.23 -33.54 11.91
N LYS A 17 34.35 -32.87 11.63
CA LYS A 17 34.46 -31.40 11.75
C LYS A 17 33.74 -30.66 10.62
N TYR A 18 33.71 -31.23 9.42
CA TYR A 18 33.01 -30.63 8.27
C TYR A 18 31.49 -30.77 8.36
N TRP A 19 30.98 -31.84 8.97
CA TRP A 19 29.53 -32.06 9.13
C TRP A 19 28.88 -31.07 10.12
N SER A 20 29.59 -30.71 11.19
CA SER A 20 29.11 -29.68 12.12
C SER A 20 29.12 -28.26 11.53
N PHE A 21 30.02 -27.97 10.59
CA PHE A 21 30.08 -26.66 9.93
C PHE A 21 28.98 -26.48 8.87
N LEU A 22 28.59 -27.54 8.15
CA LEU A 22 27.50 -27.49 7.15
C LEU A 22 26.10 -27.25 7.77
N LEU A 23 25.87 -27.71 9.00
CA LEU A 23 24.63 -27.44 9.73
C LEU A 23 24.52 -26.01 10.27
N LEU A 24 25.66 -25.36 10.57
CA LEU A 24 25.69 -23.99 11.11
C LEU A 24 25.46 -22.91 10.03
N VAL A 25 25.81 -23.17 8.77
CA VAL A 25 25.63 -22.21 7.66
C VAL A 25 24.22 -22.29 7.04
N SER A 26 23.49 -23.39 7.23
CA SER A 26 22.14 -23.60 6.67
C SER A 26 20.99 -23.08 7.56
N LEU A 27 21.20 -22.99 8.88
CA LEU A 27 20.21 -22.45 9.82
C LEU A 27 19.80 -20.97 9.56
N PRO A 28 20.71 -20.03 9.25
CA PRO A 28 20.29 -18.65 8.93
C PRO A 28 19.55 -18.56 7.59
N ALA A 29 19.86 -19.42 6.62
CA ALA A 29 19.15 -19.45 5.33
C ALA A 29 17.69 -19.91 5.50
N ILE A 30 17.43 -20.89 6.38
CA ILE A 30 16.09 -21.33 6.73
C ILE A 30 15.34 -20.23 7.51
N GLY A 31 16.02 -19.55 8.45
CA GLY A 31 15.45 -18.42 9.19
C GLY A 31 15.05 -17.25 8.30
N VAL A 32 15.86 -16.91 7.29
CA VAL A 32 15.55 -15.88 6.28
C VAL A 32 14.39 -16.34 5.37
N PHE A 33 14.36 -17.61 4.96
CA PHE A 33 13.25 -18.16 4.16
C PHE A 33 11.92 -18.11 4.93
N PHE A 34 11.92 -18.41 6.22
CA PHE A 34 10.74 -18.25 7.08
C PHE A 34 10.38 -16.79 7.33
N TYR A 35 11.36 -15.90 7.46
CA TYR A 35 11.10 -14.46 7.62
C TYR A 35 10.38 -13.87 6.39
N PHE A 36 10.78 -14.27 5.18
CA PHE A 36 10.09 -13.86 3.95
C PHE A 36 8.76 -14.61 3.74
N ALA A 37 8.63 -15.87 4.16
CA ALA A 37 7.36 -16.60 4.09
C ALA A 37 6.29 -16.10 5.09
N PHE A 38 6.69 -15.35 6.12
CA PHE A 38 5.79 -14.79 7.14
C PHE A 38 5.34 -13.35 6.88
N LEU A 39 5.77 -12.71 5.79
CA LEU A 39 5.16 -11.45 5.34
C LEU A 39 3.79 -11.76 4.71
N ARG A 40 2.83 -12.10 5.58
CA ARG A 40 1.42 -12.22 5.21
C ARG A 40 0.96 -10.85 4.70
N SER A 41 0.61 -10.79 3.42
CA SER A 41 -0.12 -9.64 2.89
C SER A 41 -1.47 -9.55 3.60
N PRO A 42 -1.89 -8.38 4.08
CA PRO A 42 -3.18 -8.23 4.76
C PRO A 42 -4.31 -8.64 3.83
N SER A 43 -5.33 -9.32 4.35
CA SER A 43 -6.52 -9.67 3.56
C SER A 43 -7.33 -8.42 3.22
N ASP A 44 -8.15 -8.48 2.15
CA ASP A 44 -9.07 -7.41 1.79
C ASP A 44 -9.96 -6.95 2.96
N GLU A 45 -10.36 -7.88 3.83
CA GLU A 45 -11.12 -7.59 5.04
C GLU A 45 -10.31 -6.83 6.10
N GLU A 46 -9.03 -7.16 6.28
CA GLU A 46 -8.13 -6.47 7.20
C GLU A 46 -7.86 -5.04 6.70
N VAL A 47 -7.64 -4.88 5.40
CA VAL A 47 -7.45 -3.57 4.75
C VAL A 47 -8.70 -2.72 4.89
N THR A 48 -9.86 -3.20 4.44
CA THR A 48 -11.13 -2.44 4.49
C THR A 48 -11.54 -2.07 5.91
N LYS A 49 -11.36 -2.95 6.90
CA LYS A 49 -11.60 -2.61 8.31
C LYS A 49 -10.70 -1.49 8.81
N SER A 50 -9.45 -1.41 8.35
CA SER A 50 -8.58 -0.30 8.68
C SER A 50 -9.03 0.99 7.99
N LEU A 51 -9.33 0.93 6.70
CA LEU A 51 -9.79 2.09 5.92
C LEU A 51 -11.09 2.66 6.49
N GLU A 52 -12.02 1.81 6.90
CA GLU A 52 -13.32 2.21 7.45
C GLU A 52 -13.20 3.00 8.76
N LYS A 53 -12.19 2.71 9.59
CA LYS A 53 -11.91 3.50 10.81
C LYS A 53 -11.47 4.94 10.50
N MET A 54 -10.91 5.19 9.33
CA MET A 54 -10.40 6.51 8.94
C MET A 54 -11.47 7.39 8.30
N ILE A 55 -12.55 6.79 7.76
CA ILE A 55 -13.63 7.52 7.06
C ILE A 55 -14.14 8.71 7.87
N PRO A 56 -14.49 8.60 9.16
CA PRO A 56 -15.00 9.76 9.92
C PRO A 56 -14.00 10.91 10.01
N GLY A 57 -12.70 10.61 10.13
CA GLY A 57 -11.64 11.63 10.13
C GLY A 57 -11.51 12.32 8.77
N LEU A 58 -11.58 11.55 7.69
CA LEU A 58 -11.50 12.06 6.32
C LEU A 58 -12.75 12.88 5.94
N GLU A 59 -13.95 12.45 6.36
CA GLU A 59 -15.19 13.20 6.20
C GLU A 59 -15.10 14.56 6.90
N LYS A 60 -14.61 14.58 8.16
CA LYS A 60 -14.40 15.82 8.93
C LYS A 60 -13.42 16.78 8.24
N ASN A 61 -12.40 16.26 7.57
CA ASN A 61 -11.34 17.09 6.98
C ASN A 61 -11.71 17.84 5.71
N GLY A 62 -12.89 17.66 5.12
CA GLY A 62 -13.29 18.45 3.94
C GLY A 62 -12.62 18.06 2.62
N VAL A 63 -11.64 17.14 2.65
CA VAL A 63 -10.80 16.79 1.49
C VAL A 63 -11.54 15.95 0.46
N VAL A 64 -11.44 16.35 -0.80
CA VAL A 64 -11.97 15.71 -2.03
C VAL A 64 -10.89 14.93 -2.76
N VAL A 65 -9.69 15.49 -2.82
CA VAL A 65 -8.52 14.85 -3.45
C VAL A 65 -7.35 14.93 -2.49
N TYR A 66 -6.61 13.84 -2.36
CA TYR A 66 -5.33 13.79 -1.66
C TYR A 66 -4.33 13.00 -2.49
N ARG A 67 -3.09 13.47 -2.57
CA ARG A 67 -1.93 12.72 -3.06
C ARG A 67 -0.68 13.21 -2.35
N LYS A 68 0.14 12.28 -1.87
CA LYS A 68 1.44 12.60 -1.25
C LYS A 68 2.49 11.59 -1.68
N GLN A 69 3.12 11.87 -2.82
CA GLN A 69 4.30 11.18 -3.31
C GLN A 69 5.46 12.18 -3.44
N ASP A 70 6.70 11.69 -3.42
CA ASP A 70 7.89 12.54 -3.40
C ASP A 70 7.93 13.55 -4.56
N TRP A 71 7.44 13.13 -5.74
CA TRP A 71 7.43 13.93 -6.97
C TRP A 71 6.07 14.60 -7.24
N CYS A 72 5.02 14.32 -6.45
CA CYS A 72 3.68 14.83 -6.66
C CYS A 72 2.86 14.90 -5.37
N GLN A 73 2.56 16.12 -4.93
CA GLN A 73 1.70 16.40 -3.79
C GLN A 73 0.53 17.25 -4.26
N VAL A 74 -0.69 16.79 -3.95
CA VAL A 74 -1.93 17.47 -4.33
C VAL A 74 -2.93 17.34 -3.20
N ILE A 75 -3.67 18.41 -2.92
CA ILE A 75 -4.86 18.36 -2.08
C ILE A 75 -5.97 19.22 -2.66
N GLU A 76 -7.19 18.73 -2.63
CA GLU A 76 -8.40 19.49 -2.95
C GLU A 76 -9.33 19.50 -1.74
N TYR A 77 -9.73 20.69 -1.29
CA TYR A 77 -10.68 20.90 -0.21
C TYR A 77 -11.37 22.25 -0.40
N GLU A 78 -12.59 22.39 0.10
CA GLU A 78 -13.37 23.64 0.04
C GLU A 78 -13.48 24.26 -1.38
N GLY A 79 -13.49 23.41 -2.41
CA GLY A 79 -13.60 23.84 -3.81
C GLY A 79 -12.32 24.45 -4.40
N LYS A 80 -11.17 24.29 -3.73
CA LYS A 80 -9.85 24.70 -4.21
C LYS A 80 -8.90 23.52 -4.26
N ALA A 81 -7.97 23.56 -5.21
CA ALA A 81 -6.90 22.58 -5.35
C ALA A 81 -5.53 23.24 -5.17
N TYR A 82 -4.61 22.55 -4.51
CA TYR A 82 -3.25 22.99 -4.27
C TYR A 82 -2.27 21.89 -4.66
N SER A 83 -1.14 22.27 -5.25
CA SER A 83 -0.07 21.34 -5.61
C SER A 83 1.33 21.96 -5.45
N ASN A 84 2.32 21.10 -5.29
CA ASN A 84 3.75 21.46 -5.35
C ASN A 84 4.28 21.41 -6.79
N ASN A 85 3.44 21.02 -7.75
CA ASN A 85 3.80 20.91 -9.15
C ASN A 85 2.85 21.74 -10.02
N ASP A 86 3.43 22.63 -10.80
CA ASP A 86 2.72 23.57 -11.67
C ASP A 86 2.25 22.89 -12.98
N VAL A 87 2.69 21.63 -13.24
CA VAL A 87 2.58 20.94 -14.52
C VAL A 87 1.81 19.62 -14.41
N ASN A 88 1.17 19.24 -15.51
CA ASN A 88 0.37 18.05 -15.80
C ASN A 88 1.00 16.67 -15.49
N THR A 89 1.98 16.52 -14.60
CA THR A 89 2.45 15.19 -14.17
C THR A 89 1.62 14.65 -13.00
N CYS A 90 0.96 15.53 -12.23
CA CYS A 90 0.00 15.17 -11.19
C CYS A 90 -1.45 15.01 -11.72
N THR A 91 -1.64 15.08 -13.03
CA THR A 91 -2.82 15.59 -13.76
C THR A 91 -4.11 14.78 -13.66
N PHE A 92 -4.11 13.60 -13.05
CA PHE A 92 -5.27 12.70 -13.13
C PHE A 92 -6.16 12.67 -11.89
N VAL A 93 -5.86 13.47 -10.87
CA VAL A 93 -6.53 13.31 -9.56
C VAL A 93 -7.55 14.42 -9.27
N THR A 94 -7.33 15.64 -9.74
CA THR A 94 -8.24 16.78 -9.55
C THR A 94 -8.74 17.34 -10.88
N LYS A 95 -10.00 17.79 -10.92
CA LYS A 95 -10.61 18.48 -12.07
C LYS A 95 -10.31 19.99 -12.08
N LEU A 96 -9.77 20.51 -10.97
CA LEU A 96 -9.44 21.92 -10.81
C LEU A 96 -8.00 22.17 -11.23
N ARG A 97 -7.74 23.39 -11.71
CA ARG A 97 -6.36 23.85 -11.89
C ARG A 97 -5.76 24.11 -10.50
N PRO A 98 -4.69 23.40 -10.10
CA PRO A 98 -4.11 23.60 -8.78
C PRO A 98 -3.36 24.93 -8.68
N GLU A 99 -3.51 25.58 -7.54
CA GLU A 99 -2.67 26.70 -7.10
C GLU A 99 -1.42 26.17 -6.37
N ARG A 100 -0.44 27.04 -6.11
CA ARG A 100 0.70 26.68 -5.26
C ARG A 100 0.26 26.48 -3.82
N PHE A 101 0.89 25.55 -3.12
CA PHE A 101 0.65 25.35 -1.68
C PHE A 101 0.78 26.65 -0.88
N THR A 102 -0.27 26.98 -0.15
CA THR A 102 -0.20 27.90 0.98
C THR A 102 0.24 27.14 2.23
N PHE A 103 0.62 27.87 3.29
CA PHE A 103 0.90 27.26 4.59
C PHE A 103 -0.29 26.43 5.11
N GLU A 104 -1.52 26.94 4.95
CA GLU A 104 -2.74 26.26 5.37
C GLU A 104 -3.01 24.97 4.57
N ALA A 105 -2.84 25.03 3.25
CA ALA A 105 -2.98 23.86 2.38
C ALA A 105 -1.93 22.78 2.71
N TRP A 106 -0.72 23.19 3.05
CA TRP A 106 0.33 22.29 3.50
C TRP A 106 -0.02 21.63 4.85
N ALA A 107 -0.46 22.41 5.82
CA ALA A 107 -0.90 21.89 7.12
C ALA A 107 -2.06 20.90 6.97
N LYS A 108 -3.02 21.19 6.07
CA LYS A 108 -4.14 20.29 5.76
C LYS A 108 -3.67 19.00 5.09
N LEU A 109 -2.70 19.06 4.17
CA LEU A 109 -2.09 17.87 3.57
C LEU A 109 -1.45 16.98 4.63
N GLU A 110 -0.73 17.55 5.59
CA GLU A 110 -0.09 16.81 6.67
C GLU A 110 -1.10 16.21 7.67
N GLU A 111 -2.18 16.93 8.00
CA GLU A 111 -3.26 16.41 8.85
C GLU A 111 -3.92 15.15 8.24
N VAL A 112 -4.15 15.17 6.92
CA VAL A 112 -4.71 14.04 6.19
C VAL A 112 -3.70 12.90 6.11
N ALA A 113 -2.43 13.22 5.84
CA ALA A 113 -1.36 12.23 5.82
C ALA A 113 -1.24 11.49 7.17
N ALA A 114 -1.33 12.22 8.29
CA ALA A 114 -1.31 11.65 9.63
C ALA A 114 -2.53 10.75 9.91
N THR A 115 -3.70 11.11 9.37
CA THR A 115 -4.89 10.26 9.43
C THR A 115 -4.65 8.94 8.70
N LEU A 116 -4.11 9.01 7.47
CA LEU A 116 -3.85 7.87 6.60
C LEU A 116 -2.69 6.98 7.07
N SER A 117 -1.67 7.55 7.73
CA SER A 117 -0.53 6.79 8.26
C SER A 117 -0.89 5.84 9.40
N SER A 118 -2.12 5.92 9.94
CA SER A 118 -2.63 4.97 10.92
C SER A 118 -3.06 3.63 10.30
N SER A 119 -3.11 3.54 8.97
CA SER A 119 -3.44 2.32 8.24
C SER A 119 -2.21 1.40 8.11
N PRO A 120 -2.37 0.06 8.18
CA PRO A 120 -1.28 -0.87 7.91
C PRO A 120 -0.90 -0.91 6.42
N VAL A 121 -1.69 -0.28 5.55
CA VAL A 121 -1.38 -0.09 4.13
C VAL A 121 -0.98 1.36 3.88
N LYS A 122 0.04 1.56 3.06
CA LYS A 122 0.46 2.90 2.64
C LYS A 122 -0.50 3.40 1.57
N ILE A 123 -1.06 4.59 1.76
CA ILE A 123 -2.05 5.20 0.86
C ILE A 123 -1.36 6.35 0.14
N VAL A 124 -1.27 6.29 -1.19
CA VAL A 124 -0.60 7.29 -2.02
C VAL A 124 -1.52 8.38 -2.51
N SER A 125 -2.78 8.02 -2.79
CA SER A 125 -3.80 8.98 -3.17
C SER A 125 -5.20 8.53 -2.77
N LEU A 126 -6.08 9.53 -2.67
CA LEU A 126 -7.49 9.37 -2.40
C LEU A 126 -8.29 10.33 -3.28
N VAL A 127 -9.38 9.84 -3.85
CA VAL A 127 -10.37 10.64 -4.59
C VAL A 127 -11.74 10.32 -4.04
N GLN A 128 -12.54 11.33 -3.71
CA GLN A 128 -13.84 11.09 -3.12
C GLN A 128 -14.92 12.06 -3.60
N THR A 129 -16.16 11.58 -3.60
CA THR A 129 -17.36 12.37 -3.90
C THR A 129 -18.22 12.43 -2.64
N ARG A 130 -18.59 13.66 -2.25
CA ARG A 130 -19.42 13.92 -1.06
C ARG A 130 -20.89 14.10 -1.42
N LYS A 131 -21.73 13.75 -0.46
CA LYS A 131 -23.12 14.21 -0.41
C LYS A 131 -23.22 15.58 0.28
N ALA A 132 -24.38 16.23 0.13
CA ALA A 132 -24.72 17.51 0.74
C ALA A 132 -24.55 17.57 2.29
N LYS A 133 -24.41 16.42 2.97
CA LYS A 133 -24.23 16.32 4.43
C LYS A 133 -22.78 16.07 4.87
N GLY A 134 -21.80 16.25 3.98
CA GLY A 134 -20.38 16.06 4.29
C GLY A 134 -19.93 14.60 4.37
N ARG A 135 -20.84 13.64 4.19
CA ARG A 135 -20.55 12.20 4.15
C ARG A 135 -20.11 11.74 2.77
N PHE A 136 -19.28 10.71 2.73
CA PHE A 136 -18.83 10.09 1.49
C PHE A 136 -19.98 9.31 0.84
N SER A 137 -20.27 9.62 -0.43
CA SER A 137 -21.02 8.71 -1.32
C SER A 137 -20.09 7.73 -2.03
N TYR A 138 -18.83 8.13 -2.22
CA TYR A 138 -17.81 7.37 -2.92
C TYR A 138 -16.43 7.83 -2.43
N VAL A 139 -15.52 6.92 -2.15
CA VAL A 139 -14.09 7.21 -1.98
C VAL A 139 -13.26 6.06 -2.51
N GLU A 140 -12.22 6.40 -3.27
CA GLU A 140 -11.26 5.48 -3.85
C GLU A 140 -9.90 5.72 -3.22
N PHE A 141 -9.34 4.67 -2.62
CA PHE A 141 -8.03 4.65 -1.99
C PHE A 141 -7.05 3.93 -2.91
N HIS A 142 -5.98 4.62 -3.29
CA HIS A 142 -4.88 4.05 -4.05
C HIS A 142 -3.78 3.66 -3.07
N LEU A 143 -3.42 2.39 -3.06
CA LEU A 143 -2.37 1.89 -2.19
C LEU A 143 -1.00 2.02 -2.85
N ASP A 144 0.03 2.24 -2.04
CA ASP A 144 1.42 2.14 -2.48
C ASP A 144 1.83 0.68 -2.44
N CYS A 145 1.88 0.05 -3.61
CA CYS A 145 2.64 -1.17 -3.75
C CYS A 145 3.21 -1.27 -5.16
N ASP A 146 4.47 -1.70 -5.23
CA ASP A 146 5.28 -1.66 -6.45
C ASP A 146 4.73 -2.49 -7.62
N LEU A 147 3.78 -3.40 -7.36
CA LEU A 147 3.23 -4.32 -8.37
C LEU A 147 1.71 -4.52 -8.30
N CYS A 148 1.02 -4.06 -7.25
CA CYS A 148 -0.43 -4.20 -7.14
C CYS A 148 -1.08 -2.85 -7.46
N ARG A 149 -1.52 -2.68 -8.71
CA ARG A 149 -2.37 -1.56 -9.15
C ARG A 149 -3.79 -1.72 -8.58
N THR A 150 -3.85 -1.91 -7.26
CA THR A 150 -5.04 -2.26 -6.51
C THR A 150 -5.55 -1.03 -5.80
N ARG A 151 -6.84 -0.79 -5.97
CA ARG A 151 -7.56 0.31 -5.35
C ARG A 151 -8.69 -0.24 -4.50
N TYR A 152 -9.00 0.43 -3.42
CA TYR A 152 -10.12 0.08 -2.55
C TYR A 152 -11.17 1.17 -2.64
N VAL A 153 -12.38 0.79 -3.01
CA VAL A 153 -13.49 1.72 -3.20
C VAL A 153 -14.51 1.48 -2.10
N TYR A 154 -14.76 2.52 -1.30
CA TYR A 154 -15.91 2.58 -0.41
C TYR A 154 -17.04 3.33 -1.11
N SER A 155 -18.15 2.64 -1.32
CA SER A 155 -19.35 3.25 -1.87
C SER A 155 -20.59 2.51 -1.33
N PRO A 156 -21.17 3.01 -0.22
CA PRO A 156 -22.22 2.31 0.54
C PRO A 156 -23.57 2.25 -0.18
N GLU A 157 -23.77 3.07 -1.21
CA GLU A 157 -24.99 3.10 -2.02
C GLU A 157 -24.80 2.45 -3.39
N TYR A 158 -23.61 1.93 -3.62
CA TYR A 158 -23.17 1.44 -4.91
C TYR A 158 -23.58 0.00 -5.09
N LYS A 159 -24.42 -0.26 -6.09
CA LYS A 159 -24.98 -1.59 -6.35
C LYS A 159 -24.46 -2.23 -7.65
N SER A 160 -23.77 -1.47 -8.50
CA SER A 160 -23.26 -1.93 -9.80
C SER A 160 -22.16 -1.01 -10.29
N THR A 161 -21.10 -1.57 -10.88
CA THR A 161 -20.02 -0.90 -11.63
C THR A 161 -20.58 0.18 -12.57
N PRO A 162 -19.95 1.36 -12.76
CA PRO A 162 -20.50 2.45 -13.56
C PRO A 162 -20.43 1.96 -15.00
N ALA A 163 -21.46 2.27 -15.78
CA ALA A 163 -21.53 1.82 -17.18
C ALA A 163 -20.37 2.34 -18.06
N ASP A 164 -19.66 3.36 -17.58
CA ASP A 164 -18.62 4.09 -18.31
C ASP A 164 -17.20 3.73 -17.84
N ILE A 165 -17.03 2.67 -17.05
CA ILE A 165 -15.69 2.25 -16.63
C ILE A 165 -14.95 1.60 -17.80
N PRO A 166 -13.69 1.99 -18.06
CA PRO A 166 -12.85 1.33 -19.07
C PRO A 166 -12.87 -0.18 -18.85
N GLU A 167 -12.96 -0.96 -19.94
CA GLU A 167 -13.00 -2.44 -19.91
C GLU A 167 -11.82 -3.06 -19.12
N GLU A 168 -10.77 -2.27 -18.89
CA GLU A 168 -9.54 -2.59 -18.19
C GLU A 168 -9.62 -2.56 -16.64
N LEU A 169 -10.77 -2.35 -15.99
CA LEU A 169 -10.85 -2.34 -14.51
C LEU A 169 -11.73 -3.46 -13.95
N LEU A 170 -11.09 -4.44 -13.30
CA LEU A 170 -11.77 -5.56 -12.63
C LEU A 170 -12.23 -5.17 -11.22
N HIS A 171 -13.52 -5.35 -10.94
CA HIS A 171 -14.15 -5.01 -9.66
C HIS A 171 -14.52 -6.26 -8.87
N TYR A 172 -13.90 -6.45 -7.71
CA TYR A 172 -14.18 -7.54 -6.78
C TYR A 172 -14.92 -7.01 -5.56
N ARG A 173 -16.15 -7.46 -5.36
CA ARG A 173 -16.93 -7.07 -4.18
C ARG A 173 -16.35 -7.73 -2.93
N ILE A 174 -16.03 -6.93 -1.92
CA ILE A 174 -15.56 -7.40 -0.61
C ILE A 174 -16.76 -7.55 0.34
N ASN A 175 -17.61 -6.52 0.43
CA ASN A 175 -18.82 -6.54 1.25
C ASN A 175 -19.92 -5.61 0.71
N ALA A 176 -20.88 -5.21 1.55
CA ALA A 176 -21.97 -4.32 1.15
C ALA A 176 -21.52 -2.92 0.70
N ASN A 177 -20.41 -2.43 1.25
CA ASN A 177 -19.94 -1.05 1.07
C ASN A 177 -18.59 -0.97 0.35
N TRP A 178 -17.85 -2.07 0.25
CA TRP A 178 -16.47 -2.08 -0.21
C TRP A 178 -16.24 -2.98 -1.44
N TYR A 179 -15.40 -2.47 -2.33
CA TYR A 179 -14.94 -3.13 -3.54
C TYR A 179 -13.42 -3.00 -3.66
N ARG A 180 -12.77 -4.04 -4.17
CA ARG A 180 -11.39 -3.98 -4.66
C ARG A 180 -11.44 -3.77 -6.17
N VAL A 181 -10.64 -2.85 -6.67
CA VAL A 181 -10.49 -2.57 -8.10
C VAL A 181 -9.07 -2.89 -8.50
N GLU A 182 -8.90 -3.63 -9.57
CA GLU A 182 -7.60 -3.99 -10.16
C GLU A 182 -7.57 -3.53 -11.60
N GLU A 183 -6.44 -2.97 -12.04
CA GLU A 183 -6.16 -2.74 -13.46
C GLU A 183 -5.88 -4.09 -14.15
N ASP A 184 -6.68 -4.44 -15.14
CA ASP A 184 -6.52 -5.60 -16.01
C ASP A 184 -5.31 -5.39 -16.93
N TRP A 185 -4.49 -6.43 -17.06
CA TRP A 185 -3.33 -6.43 -17.95
C TRP A 185 -3.77 -6.97 -19.31
N ASN A 186 -4.38 -6.13 -20.15
CA ASN A 186 -4.53 -6.40 -21.58
C ASN A 186 -4.03 -5.22 -22.41
#